data_AF-A0A2V8QMT1-F1
#
_entry.id   AF-A0A2V8QMT1-F1
#
_cell.length_a   1.000
_cell.length_b   1.000
_cell.length_c   1.000
_cell.angle_alpha   90.00
_cell.angle_beta   90.00
_cell.angle_gamma   90.00
#
_symmetry.space_group_name_H-M   'P 1'
#
loop_
_entity.id
_entity.type
_entity.pdbx_description
1 polymer ?
#
loop_
_entity_poly.entity_id
_entity_poly.type
_entity_poly.pdbx_seq_one_letter_code
_entity_poly.pdbx_strand_id
1 'polypeptide(L)'
;MDSKLEQPNESEKETTPLEETPKAKEKTKAEWLVMIYLAGDNNLAEECVFALTEMKRIGSVDNKMEVMIHLDTTVHENAVMRVKKSIKPGDTNKELMEMRDERIERMRRRAANPEDESNTDEDDEQSGVVFNFVKKCIDKVEANHHMLILSGHGNGTADSFLREEDEDADGLSVIGMAQQIERIRKDLLNNRQIDVLGLDSCLMSMGEIAYMVHNHVKVMIGAEGFEPRA
;
A
#
# COMPACT_ATOMS: atom_id res chain seq x y z
N MET A 1 -48.33 28.54 62.31
CA MET A 1 -46.97 28.91 61.88
C MET A 1 -46.24 27.64 61.50
N ASP A 2 -45.41 27.76 60.48
CA ASP A 2 -44.50 26.77 59.89
C ASP A 2 -44.98 25.97 58.67
N SER A 3 -44.56 26.55 57.55
CA SER A 3 -44.36 26.04 56.19
C SER A 3 -43.42 24.84 56.08
N LYS A 4 -43.49 24.19 54.90
CA LYS A 4 -42.45 23.47 54.10
C LYS A 4 -42.90 22.04 53.78
N LEU A 5 -42.70 21.46 52.59
CA LEU A 5 -42.19 21.87 51.27
C LEU A 5 -42.56 20.67 50.36
N GLU A 6 -43.14 20.91 49.19
CA GLU A 6 -43.32 19.89 48.15
C GLU A 6 -41.94 19.40 47.65
N GLN A 7 -41.79 18.09 47.49
CA GLN A 7 -40.69 17.49 46.71
C GLN A 7 -41.26 16.95 45.38
N PRO A 8 -40.66 17.30 44.23
CA PRO A 8 -41.12 16.78 42.94
C PRO A 8 -40.36 15.51 42.52
N ASN A 9 -41.15 14.57 41.97
CA ASN A 9 -40.88 13.51 41.00
C ASN A 9 -39.41 13.12 40.69
N GLU A 10 -39.06 11.88 41.03
CA GLU A 10 -37.95 11.15 40.42
C GLU A 10 -38.29 10.90 38.94
N SER A 11 -37.50 11.48 38.04
CA SER A 11 -37.54 11.17 36.61
C SER A 11 -36.70 9.93 36.35
N GLU A 12 -37.34 8.93 35.73
CA GLU A 12 -36.71 7.75 35.16
C GLU A 12 -35.59 8.18 34.19
N LYS A 13 -34.34 7.83 34.52
CA LYS A 13 -33.22 7.93 33.58
C LYS A 13 -33.29 6.75 32.64
N GLU A 14 -33.90 7.00 31.48
CA GLU A 14 -33.83 6.17 30.28
C GLU A 14 -32.36 6.02 29.87
N THR A 15 -31.76 4.86 30.17
CA THR A 15 -30.38 4.55 29.78
C THR A 15 -30.35 4.25 28.29
N THR A 16 -29.88 5.22 27.52
CA THR A 16 -29.58 5.08 26.09
C THR A 16 -28.51 3.99 25.91
N PRO A 17 -28.67 3.03 24.98
CA PRO A 17 -27.64 2.02 24.71
C PRO A 17 -26.38 2.71 24.20
N LEU A 18 -25.25 2.45 24.85
CA LEU A 18 -23.93 2.85 24.39
C LEU A 18 -23.70 2.28 22.99
N GLU A 19 -23.46 3.15 22.01
CA GLU A 19 -23.05 2.76 20.66
C GLU A 19 -21.81 1.86 20.74
N GLU A 20 -21.94 0.63 20.25
CA GLU A 20 -20.82 -0.29 20.09
C GLU A 20 -19.84 0.30 19.07
N THR A 21 -18.67 0.72 19.53
CA THR A 21 -17.55 1.08 18.67
C THR A 21 -17.30 -0.07 17.67
N PRO A 22 -17.14 0.21 16.37
CA PRO A 22 -16.93 -0.83 15.36
C PRO A 22 -15.72 -1.68 15.72
N LYS A 23 -15.92 -3.00 15.88
CA LYS A 23 -14.84 -3.96 16.11
C LYS A 23 -13.81 -3.80 15.00
N ALA A 24 -12.58 -3.45 15.36
CA ALA A 24 -11.44 -3.43 14.45
C ALA A 24 -11.35 -4.81 13.75
N LYS A 25 -11.30 -4.81 12.42
CA LYS A 25 -11.10 -6.04 11.64
C LYS A 25 -9.84 -6.75 12.13
N GLU A 26 -9.94 -8.05 12.41
CA GLU A 26 -8.82 -8.84 12.89
C GLU A 26 -7.73 -8.93 11.81
N LYS A 27 -6.49 -8.57 12.16
CA LYS A 27 -5.35 -8.57 11.23
C LYS A 27 -4.84 -9.98 11.01
N THR A 28 -4.40 -10.28 9.78
CA THR A 28 -3.70 -11.53 9.46
C THR A 28 -2.31 -11.50 10.10
N LYS A 29 -1.85 -12.60 10.70
CA LYS A 29 -0.52 -12.69 11.30
C LYS A 29 0.46 -13.40 10.39
N ALA A 30 1.69 -12.88 10.28
CA ALA A 30 2.78 -13.52 9.54
C ALA A 30 4.14 -13.18 10.15
N GLU A 31 5.15 -14.02 9.93
CA GLU A 31 6.52 -13.66 10.30
C GLU A 31 7.07 -12.52 9.43
N TRP A 32 6.84 -12.61 8.11
CA TRP A 32 7.22 -11.61 7.11
C TRP A 32 6.00 -11.01 6.42
N LEU A 33 5.98 -9.68 6.30
CA LEU A 33 5.16 -8.95 5.34
C LEU A 33 6.06 -8.46 4.20
N VAL A 34 5.85 -9.00 3.00
CA VAL A 34 6.55 -8.61 1.78
C VAL A 34 5.61 -7.76 0.94
N MET A 35 5.99 -6.50 0.71
CA MET A 35 5.22 -5.50 -0.01
C MET A 35 5.96 -5.18 -1.30
N ILE A 36 5.32 -5.41 -2.46
CA ILE A 36 5.91 -5.07 -3.76
C ILE A 36 5.05 -4.02 -4.46
N TYR A 37 5.63 -2.87 -4.76
CA TYR A 37 5.04 -1.84 -5.61
C TYR A 37 5.58 -2.01 -7.04
N LEU A 38 4.69 -2.22 -8.00
CA LEU A 38 4.99 -2.45 -9.41
C LEU A 38 4.51 -1.25 -10.22
N ALA A 39 5.43 -0.34 -10.55
CA ALA A 39 5.19 0.86 -11.34
C ALA A 39 5.31 0.57 -12.84
N GLY A 40 4.23 0.03 -13.41
CA GLY A 40 4.13 -0.38 -14.80
C GLY A 40 3.22 0.51 -15.64
N ASP A 41 2.90 1.73 -15.22
CA ASP A 41 2.17 2.70 -16.05
C ASP A 41 3.10 3.37 -17.08
N ASN A 42 3.81 2.51 -17.79
CA ASN A 42 4.85 2.81 -18.76
C ASN A 42 5.15 1.51 -19.54
N ASN A 43 6.25 1.51 -20.29
CA ASN A 43 6.70 0.36 -21.08
C ASN A 43 7.17 -0.87 -20.29
N LEU A 44 7.00 -0.91 -18.97
CA LEU A 44 7.24 -2.06 -18.09
C LEU A 44 5.94 -2.78 -17.68
N ALA A 45 4.78 -2.39 -18.23
CA ALA A 45 3.48 -2.97 -17.88
C ALA A 45 3.46 -4.51 -17.99
N GLU A 46 4.01 -5.05 -19.08
CA GLU A 46 4.04 -6.50 -19.32
C GLU A 46 4.98 -7.20 -18.33
N GLU A 47 6.13 -6.61 -18.03
CA GLU A 47 7.12 -7.09 -17.08
C GLU A 47 6.54 -7.11 -15.65
N CYS A 48 5.80 -6.09 -15.24
CA CYS A 48 5.11 -6.07 -13.94
C CYS A 48 4.07 -7.20 -13.83
N VAL A 49 3.27 -7.44 -14.87
CA VAL A 49 2.29 -8.53 -14.89
C VAL A 49 2.96 -9.90 -14.92
N PHE A 50 4.09 -10.03 -15.62
CA PHE A 50 4.90 -11.24 -15.62
C PHE A 50 5.49 -11.53 -14.24
N ALA A 51 6.09 -10.53 -13.59
CA ALA A 51 6.61 -10.63 -12.23
C ALA A 51 5.51 -11.06 -11.23
N LEU A 52 4.31 -10.50 -11.33
CA LEU A 52 3.16 -10.93 -10.53
C LEU A 52 2.81 -12.40 -10.77
N THR A 53 2.85 -12.86 -12.02
CA THR A 53 2.57 -14.26 -12.36
C THR A 53 3.61 -15.19 -11.77
N GLU A 54 4.89 -14.82 -11.79
CA GLU A 54 5.96 -15.60 -11.15
C GLU A 54 5.82 -15.62 -9.62
N MET A 55 5.49 -14.49 -8.99
CA MET A 55 5.23 -14.42 -7.55
C MET A 55 4.06 -15.32 -7.14
N LYS A 56 3.00 -15.39 -7.97
CA LYS A 56 1.86 -16.29 -7.76
C LYS A 56 2.22 -17.77 -7.77
N ARG A 57 3.34 -18.19 -8.35
CA ARG A 57 3.75 -19.61 -8.32
C ARG A 57 4.00 -20.13 -6.89
N ILE A 58 4.39 -19.23 -5.98
CA ILE A 58 4.55 -19.51 -4.55
C ILE A 58 3.40 -18.89 -3.74
N GLY A 59 3.13 -17.60 -3.93
CA GLY A 59 2.15 -16.83 -3.18
C GLY A 59 2.46 -16.69 -1.68
N SER A 60 1.47 -16.21 -0.93
CA SER A 60 1.55 -16.08 0.52
C SER A 60 1.49 -17.45 1.21
N VAL A 61 2.23 -17.60 2.31
CA VAL A 61 2.37 -18.81 3.13
C VAL A 61 1.91 -18.50 4.55
N ASP A 62 0.84 -19.16 4.98
CA ASP A 62 0.17 -18.90 6.26
C ASP A 62 1.13 -18.87 7.46
N ASN A 63 0.98 -17.84 8.29
CA ASN A 63 1.80 -17.55 9.48
C ASN A 63 3.30 -17.35 9.22
N LYS A 64 3.78 -17.45 7.97
CA LYS A 64 5.20 -17.30 7.63
C LYS A 64 5.47 -16.07 6.78
N MET A 65 4.75 -15.93 5.68
CA MET A 65 5.02 -14.88 4.71
C MET A 65 3.72 -14.43 4.05
N GLU A 66 3.41 -13.16 4.21
CA GLU A 66 2.29 -12.52 3.55
C GLU A 66 2.84 -11.62 2.44
N VAL A 67 2.37 -11.84 1.22
CA VAL A 67 2.84 -11.09 0.04
C VAL A 67 1.70 -10.20 -0.45
N MET A 68 1.93 -8.90 -0.37
CA MET A 68 1.02 -7.86 -0.83
C MET A 68 1.64 -7.14 -2.01
N ILE A 69 0.84 -6.91 -3.05
CA ILE A 69 1.29 -6.16 -4.23
C ILE A 69 0.40 -4.94 -4.47
N HIS A 70 1.00 -3.89 -5.03
CA HIS A 70 0.32 -2.78 -5.69
C HIS A 70 0.80 -2.77 -7.13
N LEU A 71 -0.10 -3.13 -8.05
CA LEU A 71 0.16 -3.05 -9.48
C LEU A 71 -0.48 -1.76 -10.00
N ASP A 72 0.34 -0.93 -10.65
CA ASP A 72 -0.13 0.27 -11.33
C ASP A 72 0.30 0.20 -12.78
N THR A 73 -0.68 0.14 -13.69
CA THR A 73 -0.47 0.05 -15.14
C THR A 73 -1.61 0.78 -15.83
N THR A 74 -1.41 1.17 -17.10
CA THR A 74 -2.46 1.74 -17.97
C THR A 74 -3.78 0.96 -17.98
N VAL A 75 -3.74 -0.36 -17.76
CA VAL A 75 -4.93 -1.25 -17.79
C VAL A 75 -5.46 -1.55 -16.39
N HIS A 76 -4.56 -1.71 -15.42
CA HIS A 76 -4.85 -2.08 -14.04
C HIS A 76 -4.29 -1.01 -13.11
N GLU A 77 -5.00 0.11 -13.02
CA GLU A 77 -4.65 1.22 -12.14
C GLU A 77 -4.88 0.89 -10.67
N ASN A 78 -3.88 1.16 -9.83
CA ASN A 78 -3.95 1.08 -8.37
C ASN A 78 -4.50 -0.26 -7.82
N ALA A 79 -4.15 -1.37 -8.47
CA ALA A 79 -4.59 -2.70 -8.09
C ALA A 79 -3.79 -3.24 -6.89
N VAL A 80 -4.35 -3.10 -5.68
CA VAL A 80 -3.76 -3.64 -4.45
C VAL A 80 -4.36 -5.00 -4.11
N MET A 81 -3.53 -6.04 -4.01
CA MET A 81 -4.00 -7.40 -3.72
C MET A 81 -3.01 -8.24 -2.90
N ARG A 82 -3.56 -9.22 -2.18
CA ARG A 82 -2.81 -10.32 -1.59
C ARG A 82 -2.46 -11.33 -2.68
N VAL A 83 -1.19 -11.73 -2.77
CA VAL A 83 -0.77 -12.76 -3.72
C VAL A 83 -1.12 -14.14 -3.17
N LYS A 84 -2.07 -14.80 -3.83
CA LYS A 84 -2.42 -16.21 -3.58
C LYS A 84 -1.72 -17.11 -4.58
N LYS A 85 -1.40 -18.33 -4.14
CA LYS A 85 -0.76 -19.30 -5.02
C LYS A 85 -1.66 -19.66 -6.21
N SER A 86 -1.17 -19.42 -7.42
CA SER A 86 -1.75 -19.96 -8.65
C SER A 86 -0.66 -20.31 -9.66
N ILE A 87 -0.85 -21.42 -10.37
CA ILE A 87 0.06 -21.94 -11.40
C ILE A 87 -0.68 -22.06 -12.75
N LYS A 88 -1.99 -21.79 -12.78
CA LYS A 88 -2.77 -21.97 -14.01
C LYS A 88 -2.57 -20.77 -14.92
N PRO A 89 -2.22 -20.98 -16.20
CA PRO A 89 -2.16 -19.90 -17.17
C PRO A 89 -3.50 -19.16 -17.24
N GLY A 90 -3.46 -17.82 -17.20
CA GLY A 90 -4.63 -16.95 -17.32
C GLY A 90 -5.34 -16.62 -16.01
N ASP A 91 -5.07 -17.31 -14.90
CA ASP A 91 -5.68 -16.97 -13.59
C ASP A 91 -5.33 -15.54 -13.14
N THR A 92 -4.08 -15.12 -13.35
CA THR A 92 -3.64 -13.74 -13.03
C THR A 92 -4.42 -12.71 -13.81
N ASN A 93 -4.52 -12.89 -15.13
CA ASN A 93 -5.26 -11.97 -15.99
C ASN A 93 -6.74 -11.92 -15.62
N LYS A 94 -7.36 -13.08 -15.32
CA LYS A 94 -8.76 -13.14 -14.91
C LYS A 94 -9.00 -12.34 -13.63
N GLU A 95 -8.19 -12.55 -12.59
CA GLU A 95 -8.33 -11.83 -11.32
C GLU A 95 -8.12 -10.32 -11.48
N LEU A 96 -7.15 -9.91 -12.30
CA LEU A 96 -6.91 -8.49 -12.58
C LEU A 96 -8.06 -7.83 -13.36
N MET A 97 -8.68 -8.55 -14.28
CA MET A 97 -9.88 -8.07 -15.01
C MET A 97 -11.08 -7.94 -14.07
N GLU A 98 -11.30 -8.93 -13.19
CA GLU A 98 -12.37 -8.86 -12.18
C GLU A 98 -12.18 -7.64 -11.25
N MET A 99 -10.96 -7.41 -10.75
CA MET A 99 -10.63 -6.24 -9.93
C MET A 99 -10.86 -4.91 -10.67
N ARG A 100 -10.51 -4.85 -11.96
CA ARG A 100 -10.75 -3.68 -12.82
C ARG A 100 -12.24 -3.41 -12.97
N ASP A 101 -13.03 -4.43 -13.28
CA ASP A 101 -14.47 -4.30 -13.47
C ASP A 101 -15.16 -3.83 -12.17
N GLU A 102 -14.75 -4.38 -11.03
CA GLU A 102 -15.22 -3.93 -9.70
C GLU A 102 -14.84 -2.46 -9.41
N ARG A 103 -13.64 -2.03 -9.81
CA ARG A 103 -13.19 -0.64 -9.68
C ARG A 103 -14.05 0.29 -10.54
N ILE A 104 -14.27 -0.05 -11.82
CA ILE A 104 -15.11 0.73 -12.74
C ILE A 104 -16.53 0.86 -12.21
N GLU A 105 -17.10 -0.23 -11.69
CA GLU A 105 -18.43 -0.22 -11.10
C GLU A 105 -18.50 0.65 -9.84
N ARG A 106 -17.49 0.61 -8.96
CA ARG A 106 -17.38 1.54 -7.81
C ARG A 106 -17.32 3.00 -8.27
N MET A 107 -16.51 3.32 -9.27
CA MET A 107 -16.41 4.68 -9.81
C MET A 107 -17.74 5.17 -10.42
N ARG A 108 -18.46 4.29 -11.13
CA ARG A 108 -19.80 4.61 -11.65
C ARG A 108 -20.80 4.89 -10.53
N ARG A 109 -20.80 4.09 -9.47
CA ARG A 109 -21.66 4.31 -8.29
C ARG A 109 -21.36 5.63 -7.60
N ARG A 110 -20.07 5.97 -7.44
CA ARG A 110 -19.61 7.26 -6.91
C ARG A 110 -20.12 8.44 -7.74
N ALA A 111 -19.95 8.37 -9.05
CA ALA A 111 -20.43 9.42 -9.96
C ALA A 111 -21.96 9.55 -9.94
N ALA A 112 -22.68 8.45 -9.69
CA ALA A 112 -24.13 8.44 -9.59
C ALA A 112 -24.66 8.94 -8.23
N ASN A 113 -23.89 8.81 -7.14
CA ASN A 113 -24.30 9.22 -5.80
C ASN A 113 -23.16 9.90 -5.03
N PRO A 114 -22.86 11.18 -5.31
CA PRO A 114 -21.71 11.89 -4.76
C PRO A 114 -21.83 12.24 -3.26
N GLU A 115 -23.03 12.21 -2.66
CA GLU A 115 -23.25 12.54 -1.24
C GLU A 115 -23.15 11.34 -0.28
N ASP A 116 -22.84 10.14 -0.78
CA ASP A 116 -22.67 8.95 0.05
C ASP A 116 -21.33 9.01 0.81
N GLU A 117 -21.37 9.19 2.14
CA GLU A 117 -20.19 9.29 3.02
C GLU A 117 -19.28 8.05 2.98
N SER A 118 -19.79 6.88 2.53
CA SER A 118 -18.97 5.69 2.29
C SER A 118 -18.02 5.82 1.08
N ASN A 119 -18.09 6.94 0.34
CA ASN A 119 -17.19 7.26 -0.76
C ASN A 119 -15.84 7.85 -0.33
N THR A 120 -15.61 8.02 0.97
CA THR A 120 -14.34 8.49 1.55
C THR A 120 -13.30 7.35 1.61
N ASP A 121 -12.95 6.76 0.46
CA ASP A 121 -11.69 6.02 0.42
C ASP A 121 -10.56 7.06 0.56
N GLU A 122 -9.81 6.93 1.65
CA GLU A 122 -8.64 7.72 2.06
C GLU A 122 -7.48 7.65 1.05
N ASP A 123 -7.67 8.10 -0.18
CA ASP A 123 -6.55 8.44 -1.05
C ASP A 123 -6.10 9.85 -0.67
N ASP A 124 -5.43 9.94 0.49
CA ASP A 124 -4.70 11.14 0.87
C ASP A 124 -3.53 11.30 -0.10
N GLU A 125 -3.79 12.04 -1.17
CA GLU A 125 -2.84 12.35 -2.24
C GLU A 125 -1.58 13.04 -1.68
N GLN A 126 -1.70 13.74 -0.54
CA GLN A 126 -0.57 14.36 0.17
C GLN A 126 0.32 13.33 0.88
N SER A 127 -0.16 12.11 1.09
CA SER A 127 0.59 11.06 1.77
C SER A 127 1.58 10.31 0.88
N GLY A 128 1.36 10.33 -0.44
CA GLY A 128 2.20 9.65 -1.43
C GLY A 128 1.81 8.18 -1.64
N VAL A 129 1.92 7.73 -2.89
CA VAL A 129 1.40 6.42 -3.34
C VAL A 129 2.01 5.22 -2.60
N VAL A 130 3.33 5.25 -2.34
CA VAL A 130 4.04 4.15 -1.66
C VAL A 130 3.67 4.10 -0.18
N PHE A 131 3.57 5.26 0.49
CA PHE A 131 3.13 5.33 1.88
C PHE A 131 1.70 4.77 2.03
N ASN A 132 0.78 5.19 1.17
CA ASN A 132 -0.61 4.73 1.20
C ASN A 132 -0.72 3.22 0.95
N PHE A 133 0.08 2.69 0.02
CA PHE A 133 0.18 1.24 -0.18
C PHE A 133 0.64 0.50 1.08
N VAL A 134 1.74 0.95 1.69
CA VAL A 134 2.30 0.32 2.89
C VAL A 134 1.33 0.40 4.07
N LYS A 135 0.63 1.54 4.25
CA LYS A 135 -0.46 1.69 5.22
C LYS A 135 -1.56 0.65 5.00
N LYS A 136 -2.07 0.55 3.77
CA LYS A 136 -3.11 -0.44 3.37
C LYS A 136 -2.66 -1.89 3.66
N CYS A 137 -1.36 -2.19 3.63
CA CYS A 137 -0.81 -3.51 3.95
C CYS A 137 -0.73 -3.76 5.47
N ILE A 138 -0.13 -2.83 6.23
CA ILE A 138 0.05 -2.94 7.68
C ILE A 138 -1.29 -2.93 8.43
N ASP A 139 -2.31 -2.28 7.87
CA ASP A 139 -3.68 -2.32 8.42
C ASP A 139 -4.33 -3.69 8.28
N LYS A 140 -3.91 -4.51 7.31
CA LYS A 140 -4.44 -5.86 7.06
C LYS A 140 -3.59 -6.96 7.70
N VAL A 141 -2.30 -6.70 7.87
CA VAL A 141 -1.31 -7.71 8.22
C VAL A 141 -0.44 -7.22 9.38
N GLU A 142 -0.40 -8.01 10.45
CA GLU A 142 0.52 -7.84 11.56
C GLU A 142 1.72 -8.77 11.34
N ALA A 143 2.92 -8.20 11.18
CA ALA A 143 4.15 -8.96 10.95
C ALA A 143 5.35 -8.49 11.77
N ASN A 144 6.28 -9.43 12.03
CA ASN A 144 7.51 -9.16 12.75
C ASN A 144 8.53 -8.43 11.86
N HIS A 145 8.62 -8.85 10.59
CA HIS A 145 9.57 -8.34 9.61
C HIS A 145 8.87 -7.74 8.39
N HIS A 146 9.45 -6.65 7.86
CA HIS A 146 8.90 -5.90 6.73
C HIS A 146 9.93 -5.81 5.61
N MET A 147 9.54 -6.26 4.42
CA MET A 147 10.27 -6.06 3.18
C MET A 147 9.44 -5.19 2.25
N LEU A 148 10.05 -4.13 1.71
CA LEU A 148 9.44 -3.27 0.71
C LEU A 148 10.28 -3.36 -0.57
N ILE A 149 9.65 -3.69 -1.68
CA ILE A 149 10.26 -3.73 -3.01
C ILE A 149 9.57 -2.69 -3.88
N LEU A 150 10.35 -1.79 -4.47
CA LEU A 150 9.89 -0.81 -5.44
C LEU A 150 10.47 -1.20 -6.80
N SER A 151 9.60 -1.49 -7.76
CA SER A 151 9.97 -1.98 -9.09
C SER A 151 9.40 -1.04 -10.16
N GLY A 152 10.25 -0.70 -11.14
CA GLY A 152 9.90 0.24 -12.20
C GLY A 152 11.14 0.90 -12.81
N HIS A 153 10.96 2.09 -13.40
CA HIS A 153 12.08 2.88 -13.91
C HIS A 153 12.90 3.49 -12.78
N GLY A 154 14.22 3.52 -12.97
CA GLY A 154 15.16 4.20 -12.07
C GLY A 154 16.20 4.94 -12.89
N ASN A 155 16.62 6.10 -12.36
CA ASN A 155 17.64 6.94 -12.99
C ASN A 155 18.69 7.43 -11.99
N GLY A 156 18.92 6.64 -10.93
CA GLY A 156 19.84 6.97 -9.87
C GLY A 156 19.48 8.29 -9.19
N THR A 157 20.44 9.22 -9.06
CA THR A 157 20.22 10.52 -8.40
C THR A 157 19.52 11.56 -9.28
N ALA A 158 19.18 11.25 -10.53
CA ALA A 158 18.38 12.16 -11.36
C ALA A 158 16.91 12.14 -10.91
N ASP A 159 16.17 13.22 -11.21
CA ASP A 159 14.81 13.50 -10.68
C ASP A 159 13.69 12.60 -11.23
N SER A 160 13.94 11.32 -11.46
CA SER A 160 12.93 10.40 -12.02
C SER A 160 13.12 8.97 -11.53
N PHE A 161 12.29 8.57 -10.56
CA PHE A 161 12.14 7.19 -10.09
C PHE A 161 10.65 6.79 -10.17
N LEU A 162 10.37 5.54 -10.55
CA LEU A 162 9.01 5.03 -10.82
C LEU A 162 8.19 5.90 -11.79
N ARG A 163 8.82 6.40 -12.87
CA ARG A 163 8.17 7.33 -13.83
C ARG A 163 7.11 6.64 -14.69
N GLU A 164 6.03 7.35 -14.94
CA GLU A 164 4.97 6.99 -15.89
C GLU A 164 5.36 7.36 -17.33
N GLU A 165 4.57 6.93 -18.32
CA GLU A 165 4.86 7.17 -19.75
C GLU A 165 4.55 8.61 -20.21
N ASP A 166 3.64 9.31 -19.54
CA ASP A 166 3.30 10.68 -19.87
C ASP A 166 4.46 11.64 -19.57
N GLU A 167 4.92 12.40 -20.57
CA GLU A 167 6.07 13.31 -20.46
C GLU A 167 5.89 14.41 -19.41
N ASP A 168 4.64 14.69 -19.02
CA ASP A 168 4.23 15.67 -18.01
C ASP A 168 3.94 15.04 -16.63
N ALA A 169 4.04 13.70 -16.49
CA ALA A 169 3.85 13.01 -15.22
C ALA A 169 5.15 13.04 -14.40
N ASP A 170 5.11 13.78 -13.28
CA ASP A 170 6.19 13.80 -12.31
C ASP A 170 6.30 12.42 -11.65
N GLY A 171 7.28 11.62 -12.08
CA GLY A 171 7.68 10.41 -11.35
C GLY A 171 8.09 10.73 -9.90
N LEU A 172 8.12 9.72 -9.04
CA LEU A 172 8.58 9.88 -7.67
C LEU A 172 10.06 10.34 -7.68
N SER A 173 10.37 11.50 -7.10
CA SER A 173 11.77 11.88 -6.91
C SER A 173 12.42 10.98 -5.84
N VAL A 174 13.74 10.80 -5.91
CA VAL A 174 14.45 10.00 -4.89
C VAL A 174 14.33 10.62 -3.49
N ILE A 175 14.26 11.96 -3.41
CA ILE A 175 13.99 12.69 -2.17
C ILE A 175 12.57 12.35 -1.67
N GLY A 176 11.57 12.38 -2.56
CA GLY A 176 10.20 12.00 -2.23
C GLY A 176 10.10 10.54 -1.75
N MET A 177 10.83 9.62 -2.38
CA MET A 177 10.95 8.24 -1.94
C MET A 177 11.52 8.16 -0.52
N ALA A 178 12.65 8.84 -0.25
CA ALA A 178 13.26 8.84 1.06
C ALA A 178 12.33 9.41 2.15
N GLN A 179 11.60 10.49 1.83
CA GLN A 179 10.58 11.08 2.71
C GLN A 179 9.43 10.10 3.01
N GLN A 180 8.94 9.38 2.00
CA GLN A 180 7.90 8.36 2.21
C GLN A 180 8.42 7.21 3.08
N ILE A 181 9.65 6.74 2.86
CA ILE A 181 10.28 5.70 3.69
C ILE A 181 10.48 6.18 5.14
N GLU A 182 10.89 7.44 5.34
CA GLU A 182 10.99 8.05 6.66
C GLU A 182 9.64 8.04 7.38
N ARG A 183 8.56 8.45 6.69
CA ARG A 183 7.20 8.44 7.22
C ARG A 183 6.72 7.02 7.54
N ILE A 184 6.98 6.04 6.68
CA ILE A 184 6.66 4.62 6.96
C ILE A 184 7.30 4.20 8.28
N ARG A 185 8.59 4.48 8.48
CA ARG A 185 9.29 4.17 9.73
C ARG A 185 8.63 4.85 10.93
N LYS A 186 8.38 6.16 10.86
CA LYS A 186 7.88 6.96 11.99
C LYS A 186 6.43 6.64 12.34
N ASP A 187 5.57 6.67 11.33
CA ASP A 187 4.11 6.74 11.48
C ASP A 187 3.48 5.34 11.50
N LEU A 188 4.03 4.38 10.75
CA LEU A 188 3.44 3.06 10.57
C LEU A 188 4.17 1.96 11.36
N LEU A 189 5.50 2.10 11.53
CA LEU A 189 6.34 1.06 12.13
C LEU A 189 6.83 1.38 13.55
N ASN A 190 6.29 2.42 14.20
CA ASN A 190 6.68 2.85 15.55
C ASN A 190 8.20 3.07 15.69
N ASN A 191 8.77 3.83 14.74
CA ASN A 191 10.21 4.09 14.61
C ASN A 191 11.10 2.88 14.30
N ARG A 192 10.54 1.68 14.07
CA ARG A 192 11.32 0.54 13.59
C ARG A 192 11.69 0.72 12.11
N GLN A 193 12.91 0.37 11.77
CA GLN A 193 13.37 0.39 10.38
C GLN A 193 12.69 -0.74 9.58
N ILE A 194 12.47 -0.50 8.29
CA ILE A 194 12.14 -1.57 7.33
C ILE A 194 13.34 -2.53 7.29
N ASP A 195 13.10 -3.83 7.35
CA ASP A 195 14.19 -4.82 7.40
C ASP A 195 14.94 -4.88 6.07
N VAL A 196 14.21 -4.88 4.95
CA VAL A 196 14.80 -4.89 3.61
C VAL A 196 14.07 -3.93 2.69
N LEU A 197 14.81 -3.03 2.04
CA LEU A 197 14.36 -2.24 0.91
C LEU A 197 15.00 -2.79 -0.37
N GLY A 198 14.17 -3.32 -1.26
CA GLY A 198 14.54 -3.69 -2.62
C GLY A 198 14.20 -2.55 -3.58
N LEU A 199 15.18 -2.15 -4.39
CA LEU A 199 15.04 -1.21 -5.49
C LEU A 199 15.32 -1.98 -6.77
N ASP A 200 14.26 -2.57 -7.32
CA ASP A 200 14.25 -3.30 -8.59
C ASP A 200 14.09 -2.28 -9.73
N SER A 201 15.11 -1.43 -9.83
CA SER A 201 15.22 -0.39 -10.85
C SER A 201 16.67 -0.08 -11.14
N CYS A 202 16.92 0.40 -12.36
CA CYS A 202 18.25 0.78 -12.82
C CYS A 202 18.89 1.86 -11.93
N LEU A 203 20.20 1.77 -11.73
CA LEU A 203 21.02 2.83 -11.12
C LEU A 203 20.67 3.15 -9.65
N MET A 204 19.97 2.27 -8.93
CA MET A 204 19.50 2.54 -7.56
C MET A 204 20.47 2.14 -6.44
N SER A 205 21.55 1.43 -6.74
CA SER A 205 22.59 1.02 -5.77
C SER A 205 23.70 2.07 -5.63
N MET A 206 23.33 3.34 -5.55
CA MET A 206 24.27 4.47 -5.40
C MET A 206 24.48 4.82 -3.93
N GLY A 207 25.66 5.38 -3.61
CA GLY A 207 26.01 5.79 -2.25
C GLY A 207 25.09 6.90 -1.72
N GLU A 208 24.66 7.81 -2.58
CA GLU A 208 23.73 8.89 -2.31
C GLU A 208 22.36 8.35 -1.90
N ILE A 209 21.87 7.33 -2.62
CA ILE A 209 20.59 6.69 -2.34
C ILE A 209 20.66 5.96 -1.02
N ALA A 210 21.72 5.18 -0.80
CA ALA A 210 21.97 4.51 0.48
C ALA A 210 22.01 5.53 1.63
N TYR A 211 22.69 6.66 1.43
CA TYR A 211 22.77 7.74 2.42
C TYR A 211 21.42 8.41 2.69
N MET A 212 20.51 8.48 1.73
CA MET A 212 19.18 9.03 1.98
C MET A 212 18.30 8.10 2.85
N VAL A 213 18.46 6.78 2.72
CA VAL A 213 17.57 5.81 3.40
C VAL A 213 18.19 5.14 4.63
N HIS A 214 19.48 5.35 4.92
CA HIS A 214 20.24 4.58 5.92
C HIS A 214 19.65 4.59 7.35
N ASN A 215 18.97 5.68 7.74
CA ASN A 215 18.33 5.79 9.06
C ASN A 215 16.96 5.09 9.12
N HIS A 216 16.44 4.62 7.99
CA HIS A 216 15.06 4.16 7.85
C HIS A 216 14.95 2.69 7.45
N VAL A 217 16.01 2.11 6.89
CA VAL A 217 16.06 0.71 6.45
C VAL A 217 17.32 0.02 6.99
N LYS A 218 17.25 -1.29 7.28
CA LYS A 218 18.42 -2.05 7.76
C LYS A 218 19.32 -2.51 6.62
N VAL A 219 18.72 -2.95 5.52
CA VAL A 219 19.42 -3.42 4.32
C VAL A 219 18.75 -2.81 3.10
N MET A 220 19.57 -2.27 2.19
CA MET A 220 19.15 -1.83 0.85
C MET A 220 19.75 -2.78 -0.18
N ILE A 221 18.95 -3.19 -1.16
CA ILE A 221 19.34 -4.04 -2.29
C ILE A 221 18.90 -3.33 -3.57
N GLY A 222 19.78 -3.23 -4.55
CA GLY A 222 19.46 -2.70 -5.89
C GLY A 222 20.65 -2.85 -6.83
N ALA A 223 20.47 -2.43 -8.09
CA ALA A 223 21.52 -2.45 -9.11
C ALA A 223 22.28 -1.13 -9.23
N GLU A 224 23.62 -1.18 -9.35
CA GLU A 224 24.44 0.00 -9.68
C GLU A 224 24.31 0.37 -11.16
N GLY A 225 24.10 -0.63 -12.01
CA GLY A 225 23.99 -0.47 -13.46
C GLY A 225 22.55 -0.56 -13.97
N PHE A 226 22.43 -0.82 -15.27
CA PHE A 226 21.15 -1.14 -15.90
C PHE A 226 20.70 -2.55 -15.52
N GLU A 227 19.42 -2.68 -15.21
CA GLU A 227 18.77 -3.96 -15.04
C GLU A 227 18.22 -4.44 -16.39
N PRO A 228 18.30 -5.74 -16.67
CA PRO A 228 17.63 -6.30 -17.83
C PRO A 228 16.11 -6.17 -17.65
N ARG A 229 15.39 -5.91 -18.75
CA ARG A 229 13.95 -6.16 -18.77
C ARG A 229 13.74 -7.66 -18.58
N ALA A 230 12.89 -8.04 -17.63
CA ALA A 230 12.62 -9.43 -17.28
C ALA A 230 11.99 -10.20 -18.44
#